data_AF-A0A6C0HJN5-F1
#
_entry.id   AF-A0A6C0HJN5-F1
#
_cell.length_a   1.000
_cell.length_b   1.000
_cell.length_c   1.000
_cell.angle_alpha   90.00
_cell.angle_beta   90.00
_cell.angle_gamma   90.00
#
_symmetry.space_group_name_H-M   'P 1'
#
loop_
_entity.id
_entity.type
_entity.pdbx_description
1 polymer ?
#
loop_
_entity_poly.entity_id
_entity_poly.type
_entity_poly.pdbx_seq_one_letter_code
_entity_poly.pdbx_strand_id
1 'polypeptide(L)'
;MSAKDISKNDLSNNATKTAKDSSGNVLKDSSGNVIIDLSGSFLNNLLSSKKEDDKSSPLFVRVFNNSYIMFMVWFLGIYLVIYAFFGVFLNPKRDPEMEQRFSTTIDMLAFGSIFVLIVFQAFTTNNLTQDGFVDGVKKFLKDFYGNQLSLFSTMLFLLTFYLLIFILRIPTGSSKPLSIKFIEFFGLIFLLSVFIYDFFKYFLGYDMLDILGDPIVNNLLNSVGAPLNVVENEQVFNVSNNLYTYDDAKAVCKAFDARLSTYDEIEAAYNQGAEWCNYGWSEGQMAFFPTQKDTWKKLQESELNKNSCGRPGINGGHFANPNIKFGVNCFGRKPKPSDLEKSMMATAKETPIPQTKEEIALNEKVKYYQENGDKLLQVNSFNKEKWSRF
;
A
#
# COMPACT_ATOMS: atom_id res chain seq x y z
N MET A 1 73.56 12.27 -25.91
CA MET A 1 73.19 13.34 -24.96
C MET A 1 72.16 12.76 -24.00
N SER A 2 72.64 12.43 -22.78
CA SER A 2 71.95 12.04 -21.54
C SER A 2 70.66 11.19 -21.57
N ALA A 3 70.82 9.89 -21.26
CA ALA A 3 69.82 9.08 -20.56
C ALA A 3 70.17 9.10 -19.05
N LYS A 4 69.18 9.16 -18.17
CA LYS A 4 69.37 9.30 -16.71
C LYS A 4 69.14 7.97 -16.02
N ASP A 5 70.18 7.53 -15.30
CA ASP A 5 70.31 6.33 -14.49
C ASP A 5 69.34 6.25 -13.31
N ILE A 6 69.00 5.01 -12.91
CA ILE A 6 68.60 4.69 -11.53
C ILE A 6 69.53 3.58 -11.01
N SER A 7 70.02 3.86 -9.81
CA SER A 7 71.13 3.27 -9.05
C SER A 7 70.94 1.81 -8.64
N LYS A 8 72.06 1.09 -8.67
CA LYS A 8 72.36 -0.12 -7.90
C LYS A 8 72.40 0.18 -6.40
N ASN A 9 71.76 -0.64 -5.58
CA ASN A 9 72.20 -1.04 -4.24
C ASN A 9 71.35 -2.24 -3.79
N ASP A 10 71.92 -3.04 -2.89
CA ASP A 10 71.36 -4.25 -2.27
C ASP A 10 71.74 -5.60 -2.91
N LEU A 11 73.05 -5.87 -2.95
CA LEU A 11 73.61 -7.23 -2.94
C LEU A 11 74.78 -7.28 -1.96
N SER A 12 74.48 -7.34 -0.68
CA SER A 12 75.43 -7.67 0.39
C SER A 12 74.65 -8.41 1.47
N ASN A 13 75.12 -9.62 1.80
CA ASN A 13 74.78 -10.47 2.96
C ASN A 13 74.11 -11.80 2.60
N ASN A 14 74.92 -12.79 2.19
CA ASN A 14 74.58 -14.20 2.36
C ASN A 14 75.73 -14.89 3.10
N ALA A 15 75.59 -15.02 4.42
CA ALA A 15 76.56 -15.67 5.28
C ALA A 15 76.36 -17.20 5.29
N THR A 16 77.41 -17.94 4.95
CA THR A 16 77.47 -19.42 5.06
C THR A 16 77.68 -19.79 6.54
N LYS A 17 76.79 -20.60 7.14
CA LYS A 17 76.92 -21.06 8.54
C LYS A 17 77.66 -22.41 8.61
N THR A 18 78.74 -22.45 9.39
CA THR A 18 79.54 -23.65 9.67
C THR A 18 78.97 -24.41 10.87
N ALA A 19 78.96 -25.75 10.80
CA ALA A 19 78.41 -26.60 11.87
C ALA A 19 79.25 -26.50 13.15
N LYS A 20 78.59 -26.43 14.31
CA LYS A 20 79.22 -26.32 15.64
C LYS A 20 78.70 -27.40 16.58
N ASP A 21 79.54 -27.86 17.51
CA ASP A 21 79.11 -28.76 18.59
C ASP A 21 78.31 -28.01 19.68
N SER A 22 77.78 -28.77 20.66
CA SER A 22 76.98 -28.24 21.78
C SER A 22 77.75 -27.33 22.74
N SER A 23 79.07 -27.19 22.56
CA SER A 23 79.93 -26.24 23.30
C SER A 23 80.35 -25.04 22.43
N GLY A 24 79.87 -24.96 21.18
CA GLY A 24 80.07 -23.82 20.29
C GLY A 24 81.32 -23.86 19.43
N ASN A 25 82.06 -24.99 19.41
CA ASN A 25 83.27 -25.14 18.59
C ASN A 25 82.92 -25.62 17.17
N VAL A 26 83.64 -25.09 16.17
CA VAL A 26 83.42 -25.43 14.76
C VAL A 26 83.86 -26.87 14.48
N LEU A 27 82.94 -27.68 13.96
CA LEU A 27 83.16 -29.08 13.63
C LEU A 27 84.07 -29.21 12.40
N LYS A 28 85.14 -30.00 12.54
CA LYS A 28 86.10 -30.30 11.47
C LYS A 28 86.16 -31.79 11.22
N ASP A 29 86.39 -32.18 9.97
CA ASP A 29 86.62 -33.57 9.60
C ASP A 29 88.02 -34.06 10.01
N SER A 30 88.29 -35.36 9.81
CA SER A 30 89.57 -36.00 10.14
C SER A 30 90.77 -35.51 9.32
N SER A 31 90.55 -34.64 8.33
CA SER A 31 91.58 -33.97 7.53
C SER A 31 91.72 -32.47 7.87
N GLY A 32 90.97 -31.97 8.87
CA GLY A 32 91.05 -30.61 9.37
C GLY A 32 90.15 -29.58 8.67
N ASN A 33 89.27 -30.01 7.76
CA ASN A 33 88.37 -29.11 7.02
C ASN A 33 87.04 -28.88 7.76
N VAL A 34 86.48 -27.68 7.64
CA VAL A 34 85.25 -27.27 8.34
C VAL A 34 83.99 -27.86 7.69
N ILE A 35 83.12 -28.47 8.49
CA ILE A 35 81.86 -29.07 8.04
C ILE A 35 80.77 -27.98 7.95
N ILE A 36 80.05 -27.92 6.81
CA ILE A 36 78.99 -26.93 6.54
C ILE A 36 77.62 -27.60 6.69
N ASP A 37 76.71 -26.96 7.46
CA ASP A 37 75.34 -27.44 7.67
C ASP A 37 74.44 -26.98 6.52
N LEU A 38 73.86 -27.95 5.79
CA LEU A 38 73.02 -27.74 4.62
C LEU A 38 71.51 -27.89 4.90
N SER A 39 71.10 -27.99 6.16
CA SER A 39 69.70 -28.12 6.53
C SER A 39 69.01 -26.76 6.76
N GLY A 40 68.07 -26.40 5.89
CA GLY A 40 66.94 -25.54 6.26
C GLY A 40 66.79 -24.14 5.64
N SER A 41 67.84 -23.49 5.09
CA SER A 41 67.67 -22.14 4.49
C SER A 41 67.86 -22.09 2.97
N PHE A 42 68.76 -22.91 2.40
CA PHE A 42 69.02 -22.92 0.96
C PHE A 42 67.81 -23.42 0.15
N LEU A 43 67.16 -24.50 0.60
CA LEU A 43 65.95 -25.04 -0.04
C LEU A 43 64.76 -24.07 0.07
N ASN A 44 64.61 -23.36 1.18
CA ASN A 44 63.56 -22.35 1.34
C ASN A 44 63.81 -21.10 0.48
N ASN A 45 65.08 -20.71 0.28
CA ASN A 45 65.44 -19.65 -0.66
C ASN A 45 65.35 -20.10 -2.14
N LEU A 46 65.55 -21.38 -2.44
CA LEU A 46 65.33 -21.93 -3.79
C LEU A 46 63.83 -21.97 -4.12
N LEU A 47 62.99 -22.34 -3.15
CA LEU A 47 61.52 -22.38 -3.28
C LEU A 47 60.87 -20.99 -3.29
N SER A 48 61.48 -19.99 -2.63
CA SER A 48 61.02 -18.59 -2.72
C SER A 48 61.47 -17.87 -3.99
N SER A 49 62.53 -18.34 -4.67
CA SER A 49 62.98 -17.78 -5.96
C SER A 49 62.12 -18.18 -7.17
N LYS A 50 61.13 -19.08 -7.00
CA LYS A 50 60.21 -19.48 -8.09
C LYS A 50 58.93 -18.65 -8.12
N LYS A 51 59.02 -17.36 -7.79
CA LYS A 51 57.91 -16.40 -7.81
C LYS A 51 58.30 -15.05 -8.42
N GLU A 52 59.09 -15.08 -9.49
CA GLU A 52 59.33 -13.89 -10.33
C GLU A 52 59.51 -14.31 -11.78
N ASP A 53 58.40 -14.36 -12.53
CA ASP A 53 58.43 -14.37 -13.99
C ASP A 53 57.08 -13.85 -14.52
N ASP A 54 56.78 -12.57 -14.26
CA ASP A 54 55.62 -11.87 -14.82
C ASP A 54 56.04 -10.77 -15.82
N LYS A 55 57.29 -10.80 -16.32
CA LYS A 55 57.81 -9.83 -17.30
C LYS A 55 58.28 -10.39 -18.65
N SER A 56 58.27 -11.70 -18.84
CA SER A 56 58.62 -12.38 -20.11
C SER A 56 57.42 -13.03 -20.82
N SER A 57 56.27 -13.10 -20.15
CA SER A 57 55.02 -13.62 -20.71
C SER A 57 54.50 -12.69 -21.83
N PRO A 58 54.00 -13.22 -22.98
CA PRO A 58 53.41 -12.40 -24.04
C PRO A 58 52.38 -11.44 -23.46
N LEU A 59 52.24 -10.22 -24.01
CA LEU A 59 51.33 -9.19 -23.51
C LEU A 59 49.92 -9.76 -23.21
N PHE A 60 49.45 -10.66 -24.06
CA PHE A 60 48.19 -11.40 -23.91
C PHE A 60 48.13 -12.23 -22.61
N VAL A 61 49.19 -12.97 -22.25
CA VAL A 61 49.22 -13.79 -21.03
C VAL A 61 49.18 -12.91 -19.77
N ARG A 62 49.85 -11.74 -19.80
CA ARG A 62 49.82 -10.75 -18.71
C ARG A 62 48.46 -10.07 -18.56
N VAL A 63 47.82 -9.76 -19.69
CA VAL A 63 46.47 -9.21 -19.76
C VAL A 63 45.47 -10.24 -19.19
N PHE A 64 45.54 -11.51 -19.58
CA PHE A 64 44.58 -12.53 -19.13
C PHE A 64 44.85 -13.09 -17.73
N ASN A 65 46.05 -12.98 -17.17
CA ASN A 65 46.33 -13.38 -15.78
C ASN A 65 45.81 -12.39 -14.73
N ASN A 66 45.49 -11.16 -15.13
CA ASN A 66 44.90 -10.20 -14.21
C ASN A 66 43.50 -10.70 -13.83
N SER A 67 43.26 -10.96 -12.55
CA SER A 67 42.01 -11.59 -12.08
C SER A 67 40.78 -10.86 -12.59
N TYR A 68 40.83 -9.52 -12.68
CA TYR A 68 39.76 -8.69 -13.24
C TYR A 68 39.49 -8.93 -14.72
N ILE A 69 40.53 -9.19 -15.53
CA ILE A 69 40.40 -9.47 -16.96
C ILE A 69 39.92 -10.89 -17.19
N MET A 70 40.39 -11.86 -16.40
CA MET A 70 39.82 -13.21 -16.38
C MET A 70 38.33 -13.19 -16.00
N PHE A 71 37.94 -12.41 -14.98
CA PHE A 71 36.52 -12.22 -14.65
C PHE A 71 35.74 -11.52 -15.76
N MET A 72 36.33 -10.52 -16.43
CA MET A 72 35.71 -9.85 -17.58
C MET A 72 35.53 -10.79 -18.78
N VAL A 73 36.52 -11.63 -19.08
CA VAL A 73 36.47 -12.62 -20.17
C VAL A 73 35.48 -13.73 -19.86
N TRP A 74 35.44 -14.23 -18.62
CA TRP A 74 34.42 -15.17 -18.18
C TRP A 74 33.03 -14.55 -18.18
N PHE A 75 32.89 -13.30 -17.73
CA PHE A 75 31.64 -12.55 -17.82
C PHE A 75 31.20 -12.39 -19.28
N LEU A 76 32.10 -12.02 -20.19
CA LEU A 76 31.82 -11.88 -21.62
C LEU A 76 31.50 -13.24 -22.26
N GLY A 77 32.18 -14.31 -21.87
CA GLY A 77 31.95 -15.67 -22.34
C GLY A 77 30.60 -16.22 -21.87
N ILE A 78 30.27 -16.07 -20.59
CA ILE A 78 28.96 -16.42 -20.02
C ILE A 78 27.88 -15.54 -20.64
N TYR A 79 28.13 -14.23 -20.80
CA TYR A 79 27.23 -13.32 -21.49
C TYR A 79 26.97 -13.76 -22.93
N LEU A 80 28.01 -14.13 -23.70
CA LEU A 80 27.87 -14.61 -25.07
C LEU A 80 27.18 -15.97 -25.13
N VAL A 81 27.42 -16.87 -24.18
CA VAL A 81 26.73 -18.17 -24.10
C VAL A 81 25.26 -17.98 -23.74
N ILE A 82 24.92 -17.13 -22.78
CA ILE A 82 23.53 -16.78 -22.44
C ILE A 82 22.88 -16.06 -23.62
N TYR A 83 23.55 -15.07 -24.20
CA TYR A 83 23.05 -14.32 -25.35
C TYR A 83 22.88 -15.20 -26.60
N ALA A 84 23.75 -16.18 -26.83
CA ALA A 84 23.62 -17.13 -27.94
C ALA A 84 22.60 -18.22 -27.62
N PHE A 85 22.53 -18.73 -26.39
CA PHE A 85 21.53 -19.72 -25.99
C PHE A 85 20.12 -19.10 -26.03
N PHE A 86 19.90 -17.98 -25.35
CA PHE A 86 18.63 -17.25 -25.41
C PHE A 86 18.42 -16.58 -26.78
N GLY A 87 19.45 -16.18 -27.51
CA GLY A 87 19.31 -15.53 -28.82
C GLY A 87 19.12 -16.47 -30.02
N VAL A 88 19.62 -17.72 -29.94
CA VAL A 88 19.46 -18.75 -30.98
C VAL A 88 18.26 -19.65 -30.68
N PHE A 89 17.96 -19.97 -29.41
CA PHE A 89 16.72 -20.70 -29.06
C PHE A 89 15.49 -19.79 -28.91
N LEU A 90 15.64 -18.48 -28.67
CA LEU A 90 14.54 -17.51 -28.65
C LEU A 90 14.74 -16.49 -29.78
N ASN A 91 14.31 -16.89 -30.98
CA ASN A 91 14.41 -16.15 -32.23
C ASN A 91 13.97 -14.66 -32.14
N PRO A 92 14.63 -13.74 -32.90
CA PRO A 92 14.41 -12.29 -32.82
C PRO A 92 13.15 -11.77 -33.53
N LYS A 93 12.33 -12.65 -34.11
CA LYS A 93 10.99 -12.32 -34.61
C LYS A 93 10.01 -13.34 -34.07
N ARG A 94 9.67 -13.19 -32.78
CA ARG A 94 8.49 -13.88 -32.26
C ARG A 94 7.29 -13.23 -32.90
N ASP A 95 6.45 -14.04 -33.55
CA ASP A 95 5.09 -13.63 -33.87
C ASP A 95 4.43 -13.10 -32.58
N PRO A 96 3.61 -12.04 -32.63
CA PRO A 96 2.78 -11.62 -31.49
C PRO A 96 2.17 -12.78 -30.69
N GLU A 97 1.74 -13.86 -31.34
CA GLU A 97 1.20 -15.04 -30.66
C GLU A 97 2.26 -15.80 -29.83
N MET A 98 3.50 -15.91 -30.35
CA MET A 98 4.61 -16.55 -29.66
C MET A 98 5.13 -15.70 -28.50
N GLU A 99 5.12 -14.37 -28.63
CA GLU A 99 5.42 -13.47 -27.51
C GLU A 99 4.40 -13.62 -26.39
N GLN A 100 3.11 -13.70 -26.74
CA GLN A 100 2.05 -13.89 -25.76
C GLN A 100 2.20 -15.23 -25.04
N ARG A 101 2.49 -16.33 -25.76
CA ARG A 101 2.71 -17.65 -25.14
C ARG A 101 3.91 -17.63 -24.18
N PHE A 102 5.02 -17.02 -24.60
CA PHE A 102 6.20 -16.86 -23.75
C PHE A 102 5.89 -16.04 -22.50
N SER A 103 5.13 -14.96 -22.65
CA SER A 103 4.68 -14.09 -21.56
C SER A 103 3.86 -14.86 -20.53
N THR A 104 2.86 -15.61 -20.98
CA THR A 104 2.04 -16.45 -20.12
C THR A 104 2.86 -17.55 -19.44
N THR A 105 3.86 -18.14 -20.11
CA THR A 105 4.76 -19.12 -19.48
C THR A 105 5.55 -18.52 -18.32
N ILE A 106 6.08 -17.29 -18.48
CA ILE A 106 6.78 -16.58 -17.41
C ILE A 106 5.83 -16.33 -16.23
N ASP A 107 4.60 -15.89 -16.50
CA ASP A 107 3.60 -15.66 -15.45
C ASP A 107 3.23 -16.95 -14.71
N MET A 108 3.02 -18.07 -15.42
CA MET A 108 2.75 -19.36 -14.80
C MET A 108 3.90 -19.83 -13.92
N LEU A 109 5.15 -19.65 -14.37
CA LEU A 109 6.33 -20.01 -13.57
C LEU A 109 6.45 -19.12 -12.33
N ALA A 110 6.27 -17.81 -12.46
CA ALA A 110 6.38 -16.87 -11.35
C ALA A 110 5.30 -17.14 -10.28
N PHE A 111 4.02 -17.16 -10.68
CA PHE A 111 2.91 -17.39 -9.75
C PHE A 111 2.87 -18.83 -9.24
N GLY A 112 3.23 -19.80 -10.07
CA GLY A 112 3.38 -21.20 -9.67
C GLY A 112 4.46 -21.36 -8.59
N SER A 113 5.61 -20.70 -8.73
CA SER A 113 6.67 -20.74 -7.72
C SER A 113 6.22 -20.13 -6.39
N ILE A 114 5.50 -19.00 -6.44
CA ILE A 114 4.92 -18.37 -5.24
C ILE A 114 3.90 -19.30 -4.58
N PHE A 115 3.02 -19.92 -5.37
CA PHE A 115 2.02 -20.86 -4.86
C PHE A 115 2.69 -22.07 -4.18
N VAL A 116 3.72 -22.65 -4.80
CA VAL A 116 4.50 -23.75 -4.21
C VAL A 116 5.16 -23.31 -2.90
N LEU A 117 5.71 -22.10 -2.82
CA LEU A 117 6.30 -21.56 -1.58
C LEU A 117 5.26 -21.38 -0.47
N ILE A 118 4.08 -20.84 -0.79
CA ILE A 118 2.97 -20.67 0.16
C ILE A 118 2.51 -22.03 0.67
N VAL A 119 2.32 -22.99 -0.23
CA VAL A 119 1.92 -24.36 0.12
C VAL A 119 3.00 -25.03 0.98
N PHE A 120 4.28 -24.91 0.59
CA PHE A 120 5.39 -25.45 1.36
C PHE A 120 5.45 -24.84 2.77
N GLN A 121 5.26 -23.53 2.92
CA GLN A 121 5.17 -22.90 4.23
C GLN A 121 3.95 -23.39 5.03
N ALA A 122 2.80 -23.56 4.40
CA ALA A 122 1.59 -24.11 5.02
C ALA A 122 1.77 -25.53 5.54
N PHE A 123 2.54 -26.37 4.84
CA PHE A 123 2.82 -27.74 5.25
C PHE A 123 3.97 -27.86 6.28
N THR A 124 4.97 -26.98 6.23
CA THR A 124 6.13 -27.05 7.13
C THR A 124 5.92 -26.33 8.45
N THR A 125 5.13 -25.25 8.45
CA THR A 125 4.80 -24.48 9.64
C THR A 125 3.34 -24.72 9.99
N ASN A 126 3.07 -25.50 11.04
CA ASN A 126 1.73 -25.73 11.58
C ASN A 126 1.03 -24.44 12.10
N ASN A 127 1.68 -23.28 12.00
CA ASN A 127 1.21 -21.98 12.46
C ASN A 127 1.32 -20.93 11.35
N LEU A 128 0.55 -21.10 10.27
CA LEU A 128 0.19 -19.97 9.39
C LEU A 128 -0.87 -19.10 10.08
N THR A 129 -0.57 -18.65 11.31
CA THR A 129 -1.39 -17.65 11.99
C THR A 129 -1.14 -16.30 11.31
N GLN A 130 -2.20 -15.54 11.03
CA GLN A 130 -2.06 -14.22 10.42
C GLN A 130 -1.08 -13.33 11.21
N ASP A 131 -1.08 -13.46 12.53
CA ASP A 131 -0.25 -12.67 13.44
C ASP A 131 1.25 -12.90 13.19
N GLY A 132 1.69 -14.16 13.00
CA GLY A 132 3.10 -14.49 12.79
C GLY A 132 3.64 -13.98 11.44
N PHE A 133 2.82 -14.02 10.38
CA PHE A 133 3.19 -13.46 9.09
C PHE A 133 3.28 -11.94 9.15
N VAL A 134 2.28 -11.27 9.73
CA VAL A 134 2.24 -9.81 9.87
C VAL A 134 3.43 -9.31 10.68
N ASP A 135 3.76 -9.98 11.78
CA ASP A 135 4.92 -9.61 12.62
C ASP A 135 6.25 -9.85 11.90
N GLY A 136 6.35 -10.92 11.11
CA GLY A 136 7.50 -11.18 10.24
C GLY A 136 7.71 -10.08 9.21
N VAL A 137 6.64 -9.64 8.52
CA VAL A 137 6.69 -8.55 7.55
C VAL A 137 7.04 -7.23 8.23
N LYS A 138 6.41 -6.91 9.37
CA LYS A 138 6.73 -5.69 10.14
C LYS A 138 8.20 -5.66 10.53
N LYS A 139 8.73 -6.77 11.05
CA LYS A 139 10.14 -6.88 11.44
C LYS A 139 11.06 -6.69 10.24
N PHE A 140 10.79 -7.38 9.13
CA PHE A 140 11.57 -7.21 7.90
C PHE A 140 11.59 -5.76 7.42
N LEU A 141 10.43 -5.10 7.36
CA LEU A 141 10.35 -3.70 6.93
C LEU A 141 11.12 -2.78 7.87
N LYS A 142 10.98 -2.96 9.19
CA LYS A 142 11.72 -2.17 10.18
C LYS A 142 13.23 -2.34 10.04
N ASP A 143 13.70 -3.58 9.92
CA ASP A 143 15.12 -3.89 9.78
C ASP A 143 15.67 -3.39 8.43
N PHE A 144 14.89 -3.50 7.36
CA PHE A 144 15.27 -3.05 6.02
C PHE A 144 15.37 -1.54 5.94
N TYR A 145 14.31 -0.80 6.30
CA TYR A 145 14.31 0.67 6.29
C TYR A 145 15.29 1.21 7.34
N GLY A 146 15.50 0.53 8.46
CA GLY A 146 16.51 0.91 9.45
C GLY A 146 17.96 0.92 8.92
N ASN A 147 18.24 0.24 7.81
CA ASN A 147 19.58 0.10 7.25
C ASN A 147 19.99 1.29 6.38
N GLN A 148 21.20 1.82 6.60
CA GLN A 148 21.81 2.90 5.80
C GLN A 148 22.01 2.54 4.31
N LEU A 149 22.09 1.24 3.99
CA LEU A 149 22.28 0.76 2.63
C LEU A 149 20.96 0.36 1.95
N SER A 150 19.81 0.60 2.57
CA SER A 150 18.49 0.21 2.04
C SER A 150 18.24 0.79 0.65
N LEU A 151 18.47 2.09 0.46
CA LEU A 151 18.32 2.76 -0.83
C LEU A 151 19.27 2.19 -1.90
N PHE A 152 20.56 2.08 -1.58
CA PHE A 152 21.55 1.52 -2.50
C PHE A 152 21.22 0.07 -2.89
N SER A 153 20.86 -0.76 -1.91
CA SER A 153 20.49 -2.16 -2.15
C SER A 153 19.24 -2.29 -3.02
N THR A 154 18.26 -1.40 -2.85
CA THR A 154 17.03 -1.37 -3.66
C THR A 154 17.33 -0.94 -5.09
N MET A 155 18.17 0.09 -5.29
CA MET A 155 18.61 0.52 -6.62
C MET A 155 19.40 -0.60 -7.32
N LEU A 156 20.29 -1.28 -6.61
CA LEU A 156 21.08 -2.38 -7.15
C LEU A 156 20.20 -3.59 -7.52
N PHE A 157 19.19 -3.89 -6.70
CA PHE A 157 18.20 -4.92 -7.01
C PHE A 157 17.45 -4.59 -8.30
N LEU A 158 16.90 -3.37 -8.43
CA LEU A 158 16.17 -2.96 -9.63
C LEU A 158 17.07 -2.96 -10.87
N LEU A 159 18.30 -2.45 -10.75
CA LEU A 159 19.28 -2.49 -11.84
C LEU A 159 19.53 -3.93 -12.30
N THR A 160 19.76 -4.84 -11.36
CA THR A 160 20.00 -6.26 -11.64
C THR A 160 18.75 -6.91 -12.25
N PHE A 161 17.56 -6.59 -11.75
CA PHE A 161 16.29 -7.07 -12.27
C PHE A 161 16.07 -6.65 -13.73
N TYR A 162 16.24 -5.37 -14.05
CA TYR A 162 16.12 -4.89 -15.44
C TYR A 162 17.21 -5.46 -16.35
N LEU A 163 18.43 -5.64 -15.84
CA LEU A 163 19.50 -6.31 -16.56
C LEU A 163 19.11 -7.76 -16.90
N LEU A 164 18.50 -8.49 -15.97
CA LEU A 164 18.02 -9.86 -16.22
C LEU A 164 16.88 -9.90 -17.24
N ILE A 165 15.91 -8.98 -17.18
CA ILE A 165 14.85 -8.85 -18.19
C ILE A 165 15.45 -8.65 -19.58
N PHE A 166 16.44 -7.76 -19.67
CA PHE A 166 17.14 -7.46 -20.92
C PHE A 166 17.92 -8.68 -21.44
N ILE A 167 18.68 -9.36 -20.57
CA ILE A 167 19.48 -10.54 -20.93
C ILE A 167 18.59 -11.70 -21.36
N LEU A 168 17.49 -11.96 -20.64
CA LEU A 168 16.53 -13.02 -20.94
C LEU A 168 15.58 -12.66 -22.10
N ARG A 169 15.71 -11.45 -22.65
CA ARG A 169 14.87 -10.91 -23.74
C ARG A 169 13.38 -11.11 -23.47
N ILE A 170 12.97 -10.79 -22.25
CA ILE A 170 11.55 -10.80 -21.88
C ILE A 170 10.85 -9.68 -22.66
N PRO A 171 9.68 -9.92 -23.28
CA PRO A 171 8.95 -8.89 -24.00
C PRO A 171 8.65 -7.68 -23.09
N THR A 172 8.96 -6.47 -23.56
CA THR A 172 8.74 -5.21 -22.82
C THR A 172 7.64 -4.33 -23.43
N GLY A 173 7.12 -4.70 -24.60
CA GLY A 173 6.04 -4.00 -25.29
C GLY A 173 4.65 -4.43 -24.81
N SER A 174 3.72 -4.59 -25.74
CA SER A 174 2.32 -4.97 -25.46
C SER A 174 2.20 -6.33 -24.75
N SER A 175 3.06 -7.28 -25.11
CA SER A 175 3.10 -8.67 -24.61
C SER A 175 3.87 -8.83 -23.29
N LYS A 176 4.18 -7.74 -22.56
CA LYS A 176 4.95 -7.82 -21.31
C LYS A 176 4.23 -8.65 -20.23
N PRO A 177 4.92 -9.62 -19.58
CA PRO A 177 4.32 -10.48 -18.55
C PRO A 177 3.75 -9.69 -17.38
N LEU A 178 2.63 -10.16 -16.84
CA LEU A 178 1.93 -9.54 -15.72
C LEU A 178 2.79 -9.53 -14.46
N SER A 179 3.49 -10.64 -14.18
CA SER A 179 4.44 -10.78 -13.06
C SER A 179 5.52 -9.70 -13.09
N ILE A 180 6.10 -9.43 -14.26
CA ILE A 180 7.11 -8.40 -14.43
C ILE A 180 6.52 -7.00 -14.24
N LYS A 181 5.31 -6.73 -14.75
CA LYS A 181 4.60 -5.46 -14.51
C LYS A 181 4.36 -5.22 -13.01
N PHE A 182 3.97 -6.25 -12.27
CA PHE A 182 3.80 -6.15 -10.82
C PHE A 182 5.11 -5.88 -10.09
N ILE A 183 6.17 -6.63 -10.39
CA ILE A 183 7.48 -6.44 -9.74
C ILE A 183 8.02 -5.04 -10.04
N GLU A 184 7.87 -4.54 -11.25
CA GLU A 184 8.25 -3.18 -11.62
C GLU A 184 7.44 -2.12 -10.85
N PHE A 185 6.11 -2.24 -10.86
CA PHE A 185 5.25 -1.27 -10.18
C PHE A 185 5.54 -1.20 -8.67
N PHE A 186 5.55 -2.34 -8.00
CA PHE A 186 5.83 -2.40 -6.57
C PHE A 186 7.28 -2.08 -6.25
N GLY A 187 8.24 -2.48 -7.09
CA GLY A 187 9.65 -2.17 -6.92
C GLY A 187 9.96 -0.68 -7.02
N LEU A 188 9.31 0.05 -7.95
CA LEU A 188 9.46 1.50 -8.07
C LEU A 188 8.78 2.25 -6.93
N ILE A 189 7.59 1.81 -6.50
CA ILE A 189 6.93 2.37 -5.30
C ILE A 189 7.81 2.15 -4.08
N PHE A 190 8.37 0.95 -3.92
CA PHE A 190 9.25 0.62 -2.81
C PHE A 190 10.54 1.45 -2.82
N LEU A 191 11.13 1.68 -4.00
CA LEU A 191 12.27 2.59 -4.14
C LEU A 191 11.91 4.02 -3.70
N LEU A 192 10.76 4.53 -4.14
CA LEU A 192 10.28 5.86 -3.76
C LEU A 192 10.04 5.95 -2.25
N SER A 193 9.42 4.95 -1.64
CA SER A 193 9.16 4.95 -0.20
C SER A 193 10.43 4.87 0.63
N VAL A 194 11.43 4.08 0.21
CA VAL A 194 12.76 4.05 0.85
C VAL A 194 13.46 5.39 0.71
N PHE A 195 13.43 6.01 -0.47
CA PHE A 195 13.99 7.35 -0.69
C PHE A 195 13.34 8.39 0.23
N ILE A 196 12.01 8.40 0.34
CA ILE A 196 11.28 9.31 1.23
C ILE A 196 11.71 9.06 2.67
N TYR A 197 11.72 7.81 3.13
CA TYR A 197 12.15 7.51 4.50
C TYR A 197 13.58 7.97 4.79
N ASP A 198 14.53 7.67 3.89
CA ASP A 198 15.93 8.08 4.04
C ASP A 198 16.07 9.61 4.03
N PHE A 199 15.26 10.32 3.24
CA PHE A 199 15.19 11.77 3.27
C PHE A 199 14.73 12.28 4.65
N PHE A 200 13.62 11.78 5.19
CA PHE A 200 13.18 12.22 6.52
C PHE A 200 14.20 11.89 7.62
N LYS A 201 14.82 10.71 7.55
CA LYS A 201 15.77 10.25 8.56
C LYS A 201 17.12 10.97 8.48
N TYR A 202 17.77 10.95 7.32
CA TYR A 202 19.14 11.47 7.17
C TYR A 202 19.20 12.95 6.80
N PHE A 203 18.18 13.49 6.12
CA PHE A 203 18.14 14.91 5.76
C PHE A 203 17.41 15.77 6.80
N LEU A 204 16.24 15.31 7.29
CA LEU A 204 15.46 16.08 8.29
C LEU A 204 15.75 15.66 9.74
N GLY A 205 16.41 14.53 9.97
CA GLY A 205 16.73 14.03 11.31
C GLY A 205 15.55 13.41 12.07
N TYR A 206 14.45 13.10 11.38
CA TYR A 206 13.26 12.46 11.99
C TYR A 206 13.16 11.00 11.59
N ASP A 207 13.15 10.09 12.56
CA ASP A 207 12.88 8.67 12.30
C ASP A 207 11.37 8.41 12.26
N MET A 208 10.83 8.26 11.05
CA MET A 208 9.40 7.97 10.88
C MET A 208 9.00 6.59 11.43
N LEU A 209 9.95 5.65 11.60
CA LEU A 209 9.64 4.33 12.19
C LEU A 209 9.45 4.41 13.70
N ASP A 210 10.02 5.41 14.38
CA ASP A 210 9.81 5.62 15.81
C ASP A 210 8.37 6.05 16.10
N ILE A 211 7.73 6.81 15.20
CA ILE A 211 6.32 7.19 15.27
C ILE A 211 5.41 5.94 15.25
N LEU A 212 5.73 4.94 14.42
CA LEU A 212 5.02 3.66 14.38
C LEU A 212 5.29 2.78 15.61
N GLY A 213 6.39 3.02 16.33
CA GLY A 213 6.73 2.33 17.58
C GLY A 213 6.07 2.94 18.82
N ASP A 214 5.54 4.17 18.73
CA ASP A 214 4.93 4.86 19.85
C ASP A 214 3.70 4.10 20.35
N PRO A 215 3.59 3.78 21.65
CA PRO A 215 2.40 3.15 22.23
C PRO A 215 1.09 3.88 21.90
N ILE A 216 1.12 5.21 21.81
CA ILE A 216 -0.02 6.06 21.50
C ILE A 216 -0.46 5.83 20.05
N VAL A 217 0.49 5.81 19.11
CA VAL A 217 0.22 5.58 17.69
C VAL A 217 -0.17 4.13 17.42
N ASN A 218 0.45 3.16 18.11
CA ASN A 218 0.05 1.77 18.05
C ASN A 218 -1.37 1.55 18.57
N ASN A 219 -1.74 2.21 19.67
CA ASN A 219 -3.12 2.19 20.16
C ASN A 219 -4.09 2.84 19.15
N LEU A 220 -3.65 3.91 18.46
CA LEU A 220 -4.43 4.55 17.40
C LEU A 220 -4.58 3.65 16.17
N LEU A 221 -3.50 3.04 15.67
CA LEU A 221 -3.52 2.13 14.51
C LEU A 221 -4.31 0.86 14.80
N ASN A 222 -4.23 0.32 16.01
CA ASN A 222 -5.06 -0.79 16.46
C ASN A 222 -6.54 -0.39 16.57
N SER A 223 -6.86 0.88 16.84
CA SER A 223 -8.24 1.38 16.75
C SER A 223 -8.74 1.54 15.31
N VAL A 224 -7.84 1.68 14.34
CA VAL A 224 -8.15 1.81 12.91
C VAL A 224 -8.28 0.43 12.23
N GLY A 225 -7.70 -0.63 12.80
CA GLY A 225 -7.71 -2.00 12.24
C GLY A 225 -8.55 -3.04 12.99
N ALA A 226 -9.10 -2.72 14.17
CA ALA A 226 -10.08 -3.59 14.81
C ALA A 226 -11.37 -3.64 13.99
N PRO A 227 -12.10 -4.78 13.91
CA PRO A 227 -13.51 -4.71 13.53
C PRO A 227 -14.12 -3.69 14.48
N LEU A 228 -14.77 -2.67 13.92
CA LEU A 228 -15.55 -1.71 14.70
C LEU A 228 -16.48 -2.53 15.60
N ASN A 229 -16.06 -2.78 16.84
CA ASN A 229 -16.92 -2.50 17.96
C ASN A 229 -17.14 -1.00 17.83
N VAL A 230 -18.15 -0.64 17.02
CA VAL A 230 -18.78 0.65 17.06
C VAL A 230 -19.18 0.75 18.54
N VAL A 231 -18.32 1.36 19.34
CA VAL A 231 -18.81 2.15 20.44
C VAL A 231 -19.79 3.06 19.72
N GLU A 232 -21.09 2.76 19.83
CA GLU A 232 -22.16 3.60 19.31
C GLU A 232 -21.92 4.95 19.97
N ASN A 233 -21.17 5.80 19.27
CA ASN A 233 -20.84 7.12 19.72
C ASN A 233 -22.17 7.86 19.81
N GLU A 234 -22.32 8.61 20.89
CA GLU A 234 -23.50 9.44 21.08
C GLU A 234 -23.64 10.38 19.88
N GLN A 235 -24.86 10.49 19.38
CA GLN A 235 -25.17 11.29 18.21
C GLN A 235 -26.54 11.94 18.38
N VAL A 236 -26.79 12.97 17.58
CA VAL A 236 -28.12 13.57 17.50
C VAL A 236 -29.05 12.68 16.69
N PHE A 237 -30.24 12.42 17.21
CA PHE A 237 -31.33 11.80 16.47
C PHE A 237 -32.66 12.51 16.74
N ASN A 238 -33.55 12.48 15.76
CA ASN A 238 -34.87 13.12 15.84
C ASN A 238 -35.99 12.08 15.96
N VAL A 239 -36.96 12.37 16.84
CA VAL A 239 -38.24 11.69 16.90
C VAL A 239 -39.28 12.55 16.17
N SER A 240 -39.84 12.05 15.07
CA SER A 240 -40.49 12.89 14.06
C SER A 240 -42.00 13.09 14.18
N ASN A 241 -42.69 12.41 15.10
CA ASN A 241 -44.15 12.31 15.12
C ASN A 241 -44.91 13.57 15.63
N ASN A 242 -44.20 14.62 16.06
CA ASN A 242 -44.78 15.89 16.53
C ASN A 242 -45.84 15.79 17.64
N LEU A 243 -45.66 14.88 18.61
CA LEU A 243 -46.65 14.63 19.67
C LEU A 243 -46.31 15.23 21.04
N TYR A 244 -45.12 15.83 21.20
CA TYR A 244 -44.54 16.07 22.52
C TYR A 244 -44.43 17.55 22.86
N THR A 245 -44.80 17.91 24.08
CA THR A 245 -44.48 19.22 24.69
C THR A 245 -43.00 19.28 25.11
N TYR A 246 -42.51 20.45 25.52
CA TYR A 246 -41.12 20.59 25.98
C TYR A 246 -40.82 19.72 27.22
N ASP A 247 -41.78 19.57 28.13
CA ASP A 247 -41.61 18.72 29.31
C ASP A 247 -41.69 17.23 28.93
N ASP A 248 -42.56 16.84 28.00
CA ASP A 248 -42.59 15.47 27.46
C ASP A 248 -41.26 15.13 26.78
N ALA A 249 -40.67 16.08 26.05
CA ALA A 249 -39.45 15.89 25.29
C ALA A 249 -38.26 15.42 26.15
N LYS A 250 -38.16 15.91 27.39
CA LYS A 250 -37.15 15.46 28.36
C LYS A 250 -37.33 13.98 28.70
N ALA A 251 -38.58 13.55 28.89
CA ALA A 251 -38.90 12.15 29.17
C ALA A 251 -38.67 11.25 27.94
N VAL A 252 -38.99 11.74 26.74
CA VAL A 252 -38.75 11.03 25.48
C VAL A 252 -37.27 10.72 25.30
N CYS A 253 -36.37 11.70 25.43
CA CYS A 253 -34.94 11.41 25.30
C CYS A 253 -34.44 10.48 26.40
N LYS A 254 -34.91 10.64 27.64
CA LYS A 254 -34.53 9.77 28.74
C LYS A 254 -34.95 8.31 28.51
N ALA A 255 -36.05 8.06 27.82
CA ALA A 255 -36.48 6.71 27.43
C ALA A 255 -35.50 6.01 26.47
N PHE A 256 -34.65 6.78 25.80
CA PHE A 256 -33.57 6.28 24.94
C PHE A 256 -32.18 6.35 25.61
N ASP A 257 -32.13 6.49 26.94
CA ASP A 257 -30.88 6.76 27.69
C ASP A 257 -30.11 7.98 27.12
N ALA A 258 -30.85 8.97 26.64
CA ALA A 258 -30.34 10.17 25.98
C ALA A 258 -30.82 11.44 26.70
N ARG A 259 -30.25 12.60 26.34
CA ARG A 259 -30.73 13.92 26.77
C ARG A 259 -31.20 14.73 25.59
N LEU A 260 -31.86 15.87 25.84
CA LEU A 260 -32.10 16.84 24.78
C LEU A 260 -30.76 17.30 24.18
N SER A 261 -30.69 17.41 22.86
CA SER A 261 -29.50 17.90 22.17
C SER A 261 -29.34 19.41 22.34
N THR A 262 -28.10 19.87 22.43
CA THR A 262 -27.75 21.29 22.39
C THR A 262 -27.80 21.83 20.95
N TYR A 263 -27.74 23.16 20.78
CA TYR A 263 -27.61 23.76 19.44
C TYR A 263 -26.32 23.29 18.75
N ASP A 264 -25.18 23.33 19.44
CA ASP A 264 -23.87 22.96 18.89
C ASP A 264 -23.83 21.52 18.39
N GLU A 265 -24.51 20.60 19.09
CA GLU A 265 -24.63 19.20 18.66
C GLU A 265 -25.47 19.05 17.39
N ILE A 266 -26.56 19.82 17.26
CA ILE A 266 -27.40 19.82 16.07
C ILE A 266 -26.64 20.44 14.89
N GLU A 267 -25.87 21.51 15.13
CA GLU A 267 -25.01 22.13 14.12
C GLU A 267 -23.88 21.19 13.67
N ALA A 268 -23.24 20.48 14.61
CA ALA A 268 -22.26 19.45 14.30
C ALA A 268 -22.87 18.30 13.47
N ALA A 269 -24.09 17.88 13.80
CA ALA A 269 -24.81 16.88 13.02
C ALA A 269 -25.15 17.38 11.61
N TYR A 270 -25.57 18.64 11.46
CA TYR A 270 -25.82 19.28 10.16
C TYR A 270 -24.56 19.33 9.29
N ASN A 271 -23.41 19.68 9.87
CA ASN A 271 -22.12 19.68 9.17
C ASN A 271 -21.71 18.28 8.69
N GLN A 272 -22.27 17.23 9.30
CA GLN A 272 -22.09 15.83 8.90
C GLN A 272 -23.22 15.30 7.99
N GLY A 273 -24.13 16.16 7.52
CA GLY A 273 -25.17 15.80 6.57
C GLY A 273 -26.53 15.49 7.18
N ALA A 274 -26.77 15.77 8.46
CA ALA A 274 -28.08 15.58 9.05
C ALA A 274 -29.17 16.46 8.41
N GLU A 275 -30.34 15.89 8.16
CA GLU A 275 -31.55 16.56 7.68
C GLU A 275 -32.81 15.77 8.08
N TRP A 276 -33.84 16.47 8.58
CA TRP A 276 -35.14 15.83 8.91
C TRP A 276 -36.38 16.73 8.75
N CYS A 277 -36.23 18.02 8.45
CA CYS A 277 -37.32 18.90 8.03
C CYS A 277 -38.55 19.01 8.99
N ASN A 278 -38.40 18.66 10.28
CA ASN A 278 -39.44 18.86 11.30
C ASN A 278 -38.86 19.42 12.59
N TYR A 279 -39.58 20.35 13.22
CA TYR A 279 -39.17 20.91 14.52
C TYR A 279 -39.03 19.80 15.57
N GLY A 280 -37.89 19.79 16.25
CA GLY A 280 -37.64 18.95 17.42
C GLY A 280 -37.26 19.77 18.64
N TRP A 281 -37.95 19.56 19.76
CA TRP A 281 -37.56 20.13 21.06
C TRP A 281 -36.12 19.76 21.39
N SER A 282 -35.36 20.75 21.83
CA SER A 282 -33.92 20.73 22.10
C SER A 282 -33.64 21.44 23.42
N GLU A 283 -32.40 21.42 23.90
CA GLU A 283 -32.04 22.07 25.18
C GLU A 283 -32.43 23.56 25.20
N GLY A 284 -32.85 24.06 26.37
CA GLY A 284 -33.20 25.48 26.56
C GLY A 284 -34.56 25.92 25.99
N GLN A 285 -35.54 25.01 25.87
CA GLN A 285 -36.86 25.29 25.27
C GLN A 285 -36.76 25.81 23.82
N MET A 286 -35.74 25.32 23.13
CA MET A 286 -35.52 25.59 21.71
C MET A 286 -36.16 24.46 20.90
N ALA A 287 -36.62 24.75 19.69
CA ALA A 287 -36.94 23.69 18.74
C ALA A 287 -36.24 23.96 17.41
N PHE A 288 -35.51 22.96 16.92
CA PHE A 288 -34.63 23.10 15.76
C PHE A 288 -34.82 21.96 14.77
N PHE A 289 -34.47 22.25 13.51
CA PHE A 289 -34.30 21.24 12.47
C PHE A 289 -33.23 21.67 11.44
N PRO A 290 -32.34 20.75 11.02
CA PRO A 290 -31.35 21.02 10.00
C PRO A 290 -31.92 20.80 8.59
N THR A 291 -31.46 21.59 7.62
CA THR A 291 -31.80 21.42 6.20
C THR A 291 -30.58 21.63 5.31
N GLN A 292 -30.24 20.61 4.53
CA GLN A 292 -29.09 20.65 3.61
C GLN A 292 -29.35 21.57 2.42
N LYS A 293 -28.28 22.23 1.95
CA LYS A 293 -28.36 23.22 0.87
C LYS A 293 -28.87 22.59 -0.43
N ASP A 294 -28.48 21.36 -0.73
CA ASP A 294 -28.89 20.68 -1.95
C ASP A 294 -30.35 20.25 -1.90
N THR A 295 -30.84 19.77 -0.76
CA THR A 295 -32.27 19.50 -0.53
C THR A 295 -33.09 20.78 -0.71
N TRP A 296 -32.67 21.88 -0.07
CA TRP A 296 -33.36 23.17 -0.19
C TRP A 296 -33.47 23.67 -1.64
N LYS A 297 -32.39 23.55 -2.44
CA LYS A 297 -32.40 23.96 -3.86
C LYS A 297 -33.44 23.18 -4.66
N LYS A 298 -33.48 21.85 -4.50
CA LYS A 298 -34.47 20.98 -5.17
C LYS A 298 -35.90 21.38 -4.79
N LEU A 299 -36.14 21.72 -3.54
CA LEU A 299 -37.45 22.18 -3.08
C LEU A 299 -37.89 23.49 -3.74
N GLN A 300 -36.95 24.37 -4.13
CA GLN A 300 -37.29 25.62 -4.80
C GLN A 300 -37.71 25.45 -6.27
N GLU A 301 -37.39 24.31 -6.89
CA GLU A 301 -37.76 24.01 -8.29
C GLU A 301 -39.24 23.62 -8.43
N SER A 302 -39.87 23.19 -7.32
CA SER A 302 -41.28 22.82 -7.27
C SER A 302 -42.11 23.97 -6.73
N GLU A 303 -43.09 24.46 -7.50
CA GLU A 303 -43.96 25.56 -7.04
C GLU A 303 -44.84 25.15 -5.85
N LEU A 304 -45.09 23.85 -5.66
CA LEU A 304 -45.84 23.30 -4.51
C LEU A 304 -44.99 23.19 -3.24
N ASN A 305 -43.69 22.93 -3.37
CA ASN A 305 -42.80 22.66 -2.24
C ASN A 305 -41.80 23.79 -1.96
N LYS A 306 -41.98 24.91 -2.65
CA LYS A 306 -41.21 26.13 -2.46
C LYS A 306 -41.34 26.60 -1.01
N ASN A 307 -40.21 26.89 -0.38
CA ASN A 307 -40.07 27.20 1.05
C ASN A 307 -40.41 26.06 2.05
N SER A 308 -40.68 24.83 1.60
CA SER A 308 -40.69 23.68 2.50
C SER A 308 -39.31 23.48 3.12
N CYS A 309 -39.27 22.94 4.34
CA CYS A 309 -38.02 22.73 5.10
C CYS A 309 -37.20 24.01 5.36
N GLY A 310 -37.83 25.18 5.44
CA GLY A 310 -37.14 26.40 5.86
C GLY A 310 -36.00 26.83 4.91
N ARG A 311 -34.83 27.14 5.47
CA ARG A 311 -33.64 27.63 4.76
C ARG A 311 -32.45 26.68 4.96
N PRO A 312 -31.40 26.73 4.13
CA PRO A 312 -30.19 25.97 4.39
C PRO A 312 -29.59 26.32 5.77
N GLY A 313 -29.23 25.30 6.55
CA GLY A 313 -28.68 25.46 7.90
C GLY A 313 -29.60 24.94 9.00
N ILE A 314 -29.38 25.42 10.23
CA ILE A 314 -30.24 25.11 11.39
C ILE A 314 -31.38 26.12 11.46
N ASN A 315 -32.61 25.62 11.34
CA ASN A 315 -33.83 26.42 11.41
C ASN A 315 -34.49 26.26 12.77
N GLY A 316 -35.15 27.33 13.22
CA GLY A 316 -35.90 27.35 14.47
C GLY A 316 -35.30 28.27 15.51
N GLY A 317 -35.64 28.04 16.78
CA GLY A 317 -35.31 28.98 17.84
C GLY A 317 -36.08 28.71 19.13
N HIS A 318 -36.14 29.72 19.99
CA HIS A 318 -36.90 29.67 21.24
C HIS A 318 -38.40 29.78 20.97
N PHE A 319 -39.19 28.92 21.61
CA PHE A 319 -40.64 29.00 21.56
C PHE A 319 -41.18 29.33 22.94
N ALA A 320 -41.92 30.44 23.07
CA ALA A 320 -42.40 30.91 24.36
C ALA A 320 -43.43 29.97 25.03
N ASN A 321 -44.20 29.22 24.23
CA ASN A 321 -45.18 28.28 24.74
C ASN A 321 -44.58 26.85 24.78
N PRO A 322 -44.27 26.29 25.97
CA PRO A 322 -43.71 24.95 26.09
C PRO A 322 -44.72 23.85 25.73
N ASN A 323 -46.02 24.16 25.66
CA ASN A 323 -47.07 23.20 25.37
C ASN A 323 -47.29 22.96 23.87
N ILE A 324 -46.51 23.59 22.99
CA ILE A 324 -46.54 23.29 21.56
C ILE A 324 -46.06 21.86 21.34
N LYS A 325 -46.76 21.12 20.49
CA LYS A 325 -46.38 19.75 20.14
C LYS A 325 -45.43 19.74 18.96
N PHE A 326 -44.20 19.28 19.23
CA PHE A 326 -43.15 19.09 18.25
C PHE A 326 -42.56 17.69 18.39
N GLY A 327 -41.67 17.34 17.46
CA GLY A 327 -40.78 16.21 17.59
C GLY A 327 -39.77 16.46 18.72
N VAL A 328 -38.77 15.60 18.82
CA VAL A 328 -37.73 15.73 19.85
C VAL A 328 -36.36 15.46 19.26
N ASN A 329 -35.40 16.34 19.50
CA ASN A 329 -34.00 16.11 19.18
C ASN A 329 -33.28 15.60 20.44
N CYS A 330 -32.76 14.38 20.36
CA CYS A 330 -32.05 13.73 21.45
C CYS A 330 -30.58 13.54 21.10
N PHE A 331 -29.71 13.63 22.09
CA PHE A 331 -28.29 13.31 22.00
C PHE A 331 -27.98 12.13 22.92
N GLY A 332 -27.49 11.04 22.34
CA GLY A 332 -27.19 9.79 23.04
C GLY A 332 -26.99 8.64 22.05
N ARG A 333 -27.03 7.40 22.54
CA ARG A 333 -26.93 6.22 21.66
C ARG A 333 -28.22 6.05 20.86
N LYS A 334 -28.13 6.29 19.55
CA LYS A 334 -29.29 6.16 18.66
C LYS A 334 -29.72 4.68 18.59
N PRO A 335 -31.00 4.36 18.83
CA PRO A 335 -31.51 3.00 18.71
C PRO A 335 -31.32 2.43 17.30
N LYS A 336 -31.23 1.10 17.22
CA LYS A 336 -31.23 0.40 15.92
C LYS A 336 -32.57 0.61 15.22
N PRO A 337 -32.57 0.88 13.90
CA PRO A 337 -33.79 1.17 13.16
C PRO A 337 -34.67 -0.07 13.06
N SER A 338 -35.96 0.11 13.30
CA SER A 338 -37.02 -0.85 12.99
C SER A 338 -37.18 -1.02 11.47
N ASP A 339 -37.84 -2.09 11.04
CA ASP A 339 -38.05 -2.34 9.61
C ASP A 339 -38.97 -1.29 8.95
N LEU A 340 -39.89 -0.70 9.73
CA LEU A 340 -40.70 0.43 9.29
C LEU A 340 -39.83 1.68 9.06
N GLU A 341 -38.90 2.00 9.96
CA GLU A 341 -38.02 3.16 9.78
C GLU A 341 -37.05 2.96 8.62
N LYS A 342 -36.59 1.73 8.37
CA LYS A 342 -35.79 1.41 7.18
C LYS A 342 -36.59 1.61 5.89
N SER A 343 -37.85 1.19 5.84
CA SER A 343 -38.68 1.38 4.66
C SER A 343 -38.98 2.87 4.42
N MET A 344 -39.30 3.62 5.48
CA MET A 344 -39.47 5.08 5.41
C MET A 344 -38.21 5.79 4.91
N MET A 345 -37.02 5.36 5.36
CA MET A 345 -35.74 5.90 4.90
C MET A 345 -35.48 5.59 3.42
N ALA A 346 -35.81 4.38 2.97
CA ALA A 346 -35.68 4.00 1.56
C ALA A 346 -36.60 4.84 0.67
N THR A 347 -37.86 5.02 1.08
CA THR A 347 -38.82 5.88 0.39
C THR A 347 -38.38 7.34 0.38
N ALA A 348 -37.81 7.86 1.47
CA ALA A 348 -37.29 9.22 1.52
C ALA A 348 -36.12 9.48 0.54
N LYS A 349 -35.37 8.45 0.12
CA LYS A 349 -34.34 8.59 -0.93
C LYS A 349 -34.95 8.76 -2.32
N GLU A 350 -36.05 8.07 -2.60
CA GLU A 350 -36.74 8.11 -3.90
C GLU A 350 -37.66 9.31 -4.03
N THR A 351 -38.32 9.68 -2.93
CA THR A 351 -39.18 10.87 -2.81
C THR A 351 -38.76 11.64 -1.55
N PRO A 352 -37.84 12.62 -1.65
CA PRO A 352 -37.36 13.40 -0.50
C PRO A 352 -38.42 14.32 0.10
N ILE A 353 -39.64 14.30 -0.44
CA ILE A 353 -40.73 15.20 -0.09
C ILE A 353 -41.86 14.34 0.51
N PRO A 354 -42.28 14.60 1.76
CA PRO A 354 -43.50 14.01 2.29
C PRO A 354 -44.69 14.47 1.43
N GLN A 355 -45.39 13.51 0.81
CA GLN A 355 -46.50 13.80 -0.08
C GLN A 355 -47.63 14.50 0.67
N THR A 356 -48.23 15.52 0.06
CA THR A 356 -49.37 16.19 0.67
C THR A 356 -50.58 15.24 0.72
N LYS A 357 -51.57 15.52 1.57
CA LYS A 357 -52.81 14.72 1.58
C LYS A 357 -53.49 14.72 0.21
N GLU A 358 -53.41 15.84 -0.52
CA GLU A 358 -53.94 15.95 -1.87
C GLU A 358 -53.14 15.07 -2.86
N GLU A 359 -51.81 15.04 -2.76
CA GLU A 359 -50.96 14.20 -3.60
C GLU A 359 -51.15 12.71 -3.32
N ILE A 360 -51.29 12.30 -2.05
CA ILE A 360 -51.58 10.92 -1.68
C ILE A 360 -52.93 10.50 -2.28
N ALA A 361 -53.98 11.31 -2.09
CA ALA A 361 -55.29 11.03 -2.64
C ALA A 361 -55.30 11.00 -4.18
N LEU A 362 -54.48 11.84 -4.83
CA LEU A 362 -54.30 11.82 -6.29
C LEU A 362 -53.56 10.57 -6.74
N ASN A 363 -52.47 10.19 -6.07
CA ASN A 363 -51.68 9.01 -6.41
C ASN A 363 -52.46 7.72 -6.19
N GLU A 364 -53.27 7.63 -5.14
CA GLU A 364 -54.20 6.53 -4.93
C GLU A 364 -55.20 6.41 -6.08
N LYS A 365 -55.75 7.54 -6.56
CA LYS A 365 -56.62 7.55 -7.75
C LYS A 365 -55.87 7.12 -9.01
N VAL A 366 -54.66 7.65 -9.24
CA VAL A 366 -53.83 7.28 -10.39
C VAL A 366 -53.53 5.78 -10.38
N LYS A 367 -53.12 5.23 -9.24
CA LYS A 367 -52.85 3.80 -9.06
C LYS A 367 -54.09 2.96 -9.32
N TYR A 368 -55.24 3.36 -8.78
CA TYR A 368 -56.52 2.71 -9.06
C TYR A 368 -56.83 2.65 -10.57
N TYR A 369 -56.64 3.76 -11.29
CA TYR A 369 -56.84 3.81 -12.74
C TYR A 369 -55.78 3.06 -13.55
N GLN A 370 -54.54 2.96 -13.07
CA GLN A 370 -53.50 2.12 -13.69
C GLN A 370 -53.82 0.63 -13.54
N GLU A 371 -54.21 0.18 -12.35
CA GLU A 371 -54.55 -1.22 -12.07
C GLU A 371 -55.84 -1.67 -12.77
N ASN A 372 -56.76 -0.72 -13.00
CA ASN A 372 -58.05 -0.98 -13.66
C ASN A 372 -58.12 -0.40 -15.08
N GLY A 373 -56.97 -0.03 -15.66
CA GLY A 373 -56.88 0.72 -16.92
C GLY A 373 -57.63 0.05 -18.06
N ASP A 374 -57.42 -1.25 -18.25
CA ASP A 374 -58.03 -2.03 -19.33
C ASP A 374 -59.57 -2.07 -19.27
N LYS A 375 -60.15 -1.83 -18.09
CA LYS A 375 -61.60 -1.86 -17.87
C LYS A 375 -62.23 -0.48 -17.83
N LEU A 376 -61.51 0.50 -17.29
CA LEU A 376 -62.05 1.82 -16.96
C LEU A 376 -61.55 2.94 -17.87
N LEU A 377 -60.41 2.76 -18.55
CA LEU A 377 -59.81 3.78 -19.39
C LEU A 377 -59.96 3.38 -20.87
N GLN A 378 -60.89 4.01 -21.57
CA GLN A 378 -61.03 3.87 -23.01
C GLN A 378 -60.44 5.10 -23.70
N VAL A 379 -59.41 4.88 -24.51
CA VAL A 379 -58.77 5.95 -25.28
C VAL A 379 -59.40 5.97 -26.67
N ASN A 380 -59.86 7.15 -27.09
CA ASN A 380 -60.39 7.32 -28.44
C ASN A 380 -59.26 7.27 -29.47
N SER A 381 -59.58 6.77 -30.66
CA SER A 381 -58.70 6.86 -31.81
C SER A 381 -58.49 8.33 -32.22
N PHE A 382 -57.31 8.64 -32.75
CA PHE A 382 -56.95 9.99 -33.21
C PHE A 382 -57.98 10.57 -34.20
N ASN A 383 -58.54 9.74 -35.07
CA ASN A 383 -59.75 10.03 -35.83
C ASN A 383 -60.49 8.73 -36.19
N LYS A 384 -61.49 8.79 -37.08
CA LYS A 384 -62.29 7.62 -37.48
C LYS A 384 -61.50 6.54 -38.22
N GLU A 385 -60.31 6.86 -38.72
CA GLU A 385 -59.50 5.99 -39.59
C GLU A 385 -58.14 5.63 -38.98
N LYS A 386 -57.62 6.44 -38.05
CA LYS A 386 -56.28 6.27 -37.46
C LYS A 386 -56.34 6.27 -35.94
N TRP A 387 -55.63 5.32 -35.33
CA TRP A 387 -55.48 5.20 -33.88
C TRP A 387 -54.63 6.33 -33.28
N SER A 388 -53.53 6.70 -33.93
CA SER A 388 -52.60 7.75 -33.50
C SER A 388 -52.41 8.80 -34.62
N ARG A 389 -51.82 9.95 -34.26
CA ARG A 389 -51.41 10.99 -35.23
C ARG A 389 -50.25 10.56 -36.13
N PHE A 390 -49.59 9.45 -35.79
CA PHE A 390 -48.43 8.89 -36.46
C PHE A 390 -48.80 7.61 -37.19
#